data_AF-A0A7X6QA06-F1
#
_entry.id   AF-A0A7X6QA06-F1
#
_cell.length_a   1.000
_cell.length_b   1.000
_cell.length_c   1.000
_cell.angle_alpha   90.00
_cell.angle_beta   90.00
_cell.angle_gamma   90.00
#
_symmetry.space_group_name_H-M   'P 1'
#
loop_
_entity.id
_entity.type
_entity.pdbx_description
1 polymer ?
#
loop_
_entity_poly.entity_id
_entity_poly.type
_entity_poly.pdbx_seq_one_letter_code
_entity_poly.pdbx_strand_id
1 'polypeptide(L)'
;MRVMQGIAASPGIGLGKAFLYIHEKLTIPHVRIGEGEIGGEVERFTNALKAVAAEISQMAKATPVDNSEKIVETHLLMLEDPEFTKAVENLITTEKVCAEWAVERILNSIIETVEQGSDPLLRERSADLSDIRLHLIKELMGRSHSDLSMINEEVILVADNLLPSQILSLNHQFIKAIALNGGGKTSHVAILAQALQIPAVVALGNITEKVRPHDKVIVDGNLGEVAVRPNLGSLNKMLERHERWMEHEKQLQEIVDLDTVTPDGFKVALKANIELIEEVPQVLLSGAEGVGLFRSEFLFLKPGGADEEEQFEA
;
A
#
# COMPACT_ATOMS: atom_id res chain seq x y z
N MET A 1 22.29 -2.39 19.74
CA MET A 1 21.41 -3.53 19.43
C MET A 1 19.98 -3.00 19.47
N ARG A 2 19.25 -3.01 18.36
CA ARG A 2 17.85 -2.58 18.34
C ARG A 2 17.07 -3.64 17.55
N VAL A 3 16.62 -4.67 18.25
CA VAL A 3 15.47 -5.45 17.76
C VAL A 3 14.26 -4.62 18.12
N MET A 4 13.47 -4.30 17.11
CA MET A 4 12.23 -3.56 17.22
C MET A 4 11.08 -4.55 17.12
N GLN A 5 10.07 -4.33 17.92
CA GLN A 5 8.86 -5.13 17.95
C GLN A 5 7.74 -4.29 17.32
N GLY A 6 7.00 -4.91 16.42
CA GLY A 6 5.85 -4.34 15.73
C GLY A 6 4.80 -5.42 15.51
N ILE A 7 3.85 -5.14 14.63
CA ILE A 7 2.78 -6.08 14.29
C ILE A 7 3.20 -6.89 13.06
N ALA A 8 3.20 -8.22 13.20
CA ALA A 8 3.33 -9.15 12.09
C ALA A 8 2.17 -8.95 11.10
N ALA A 9 2.47 -8.40 9.92
CA ALA A 9 1.50 -8.10 8.88
C ALA A 9 1.49 -9.18 7.78
N SER A 10 2.66 -9.66 7.36
CA SER A 10 2.80 -10.73 6.38
C SER A 10 3.93 -11.68 6.80
N PRO A 11 3.71 -13.01 6.79
CA PRO A 11 4.69 -14.00 7.25
C PRO A 11 5.94 -14.07 6.37
N GLY A 12 6.96 -14.76 6.87
CA GLY A 12 8.26 -14.94 6.21
C GLY A 12 9.39 -14.10 6.80
N ILE A 13 10.60 -14.28 6.27
CA ILE A 13 11.80 -13.60 6.76
C ILE A 13 12.57 -13.00 5.58
N GLY A 14 12.77 -11.69 5.60
CA GLY A 14 13.56 -10.97 4.60
C GLY A 14 14.87 -10.43 5.17
N LEU A 15 15.96 -10.57 4.41
CA LEU A 15 17.28 -10.03 4.72
C LEU A 15 17.76 -9.16 3.55
N GLY A 16 18.27 -7.97 3.85
CA GLY A 16 18.82 -7.09 2.83
C GLY A 16 19.35 -5.78 3.36
N LYS A 17 19.68 -4.87 2.44
CA LYS A 17 20.01 -3.49 2.75
C LYS A 17 18.74 -2.67 2.89
N ALA A 18 18.71 -1.74 3.84
CA ALA A 18 17.60 -0.82 4.00
C ALA A 18 17.53 0.19 2.84
N PHE A 19 16.40 0.21 2.15
CA PHE A 19 15.96 1.33 1.34
C PHE A 19 15.04 2.19 2.19
N LEU A 20 15.52 3.37 2.58
CA LEU A 20 14.79 4.27 3.48
C LEU A 20 13.94 5.24 2.65
N TYR A 21 12.62 5.08 2.74
CA TYR A 21 11.65 5.96 2.10
C TYR A 21 10.96 6.81 3.16
N ILE A 22 11.27 8.10 3.20
CA ILE A 22 10.65 9.05 4.12
C ILE A 22 9.94 10.09 3.27
N HIS A 23 8.66 10.31 3.54
CA HIS A 23 7.89 11.36 2.88
C HIS A 23 8.59 12.72 3.06
N GLU A 24 8.82 13.42 1.94
CA GLU A 24 9.33 14.79 1.98
C GLU A 24 8.31 15.68 2.71
N LYS A 25 8.78 16.47 3.68
CA LYS A 25 7.95 17.53 4.27
C LYS A 25 7.79 18.65 3.24
N LEU A 26 6.68 18.64 2.52
CA LEU A 26 6.33 19.71 1.59
C LEU A 26 6.11 21.00 2.37
N THR A 27 6.82 22.06 1.98
CA THR A 27 6.57 23.40 2.50
C THR A 27 5.56 24.07 1.58
N ILE A 28 4.30 24.03 1.98
CA ILE A 28 3.17 24.51 1.19
C ILE A 28 3.12 26.05 1.24
N PRO A 29 3.10 26.76 0.10
CA PRO A 29 3.06 28.22 0.09
C PRO A 29 1.73 28.72 0.65
N HIS A 30 1.80 29.61 1.64
CA HIS A 30 0.64 30.26 2.24
C HIS A 30 0.57 31.72 1.77
N VAL A 31 0.12 31.90 0.52
CA VAL A 31 0.15 33.20 -0.17
C VAL A 31 -1.26 33.71 -0.40
N ARG A 32 -1.45 35.01 -0.15
CA ARG A 32 -2.66 35.73 -0.56
C ARG A 32 -2.49 36.28 -1.97
N ILE A 33 -3.54 36.20 -2.76
CA ILE A 33 -3.55 36.58 -4.17
C ILE A 33 -4.38 37.85 -4.40
N GLY A 34 -4.08 38.57 -5.47
CA GLY A 34 -4.87 39.71 -5.93
C GLY A 34 -6.15 39.28 -6.65
N GLU A 35 -7.12 40.18 -6.79
CA GLU A 35 -8.39 39.88 -7.50
C GLU A 35 -8.19 39.43 -8.95
N GLY A 36 -7.17 39.96 -9.63
CA GLY A 36 -6.83 39.57 -11.00
C GLY A 36 -6.21 38.17 -11.13
N GLU A 37 -5.74 37.57 -10.03
CA GLU A 37 -5.08 36.26 -10.02
C GLU A 37 -6.05 35.12 -9.69
N ILE A 38 -7.24 35.44 -9.15
CA ILE A 38 -8.26 34.46 -8.75
C ILE A 38 -8.61 33.49 -9.89
N GLY A 39 -8.86 34.02 -11.09
CA GLY A 39 -9.20 33.19 -12.25
C GLY A 39 -8.08 32.22 -12.63
N GLY A 40 -6.82 32.68 -12.55
CA GLY A 40 -5.66 31.86 -12.84
C GLY A 40 -5.43 30.76 -11.80
N GLU A 41 -5.65 31.05 -10.52
CA GLU A 41 -5.51 30.05 -9.44
C GLU A 41 -6.62 28.98 -9.48
N VAL A 42 -7.86 29.37 -9.81
CA VAL A 42 -8.94 28.40 -10.05
C VAL A 42 -8.60 27.50 -11.24
N GLU A 43 -8.11 28.07 -12.34
CA GLU A 43 -7.71 27.28 -13.51
C GLU A 43 -6.53 26.35 -13.20
N ARG A 44 -5.52 26.81 -12.44
CA ARG A 44 -4.42 25.97 -11.95
C ARG A 44 -4.94 24.79 -11.14
N PHE A 45 -5.88 25.01 -10.23
CA PHE A 45 -6.51 23.95 -9.45
C PHE A 45 -7.26 22.94 -10.34
N THR A 46 -8.10 23.42 -11.27
CA THR A 46 -8.84 22.54 -12.18
C THR A 46 -7.90 21.70 -13.06
N ASN A 47 -6.78 22.29 -13.51
CA ASN A 47 -5.77 21.56 -14.29
C ASN A 47 -5.04 20.52 -13.44
N ALA A 48 -4.72 20.84 -12.19
CA ALA A 48 -4.12 19.88 -11.26
C ALA A 48 -5.02 18.68 -10.98
N LEU A 49 -6.34 18.90 -10.78
CA LEU A 49 -7.32 17.81 -10.65
C LEU A 49 -7.27 16.85 -11.85
N LYS A 50 -7.27 17.40 -13.07
CA LYS A 50 -7.23 16.61 -14.30
C LYS A 50 -5.91 15.84 -14.44
N ALA A 51 -4.79 16.49 -14.13
CA ALA A 51 -3.46 15.87 -14.21
C ALA A 51 -3.34 14.70 -13.22
N VAL A 52 -3.73 14.91 -11.96
CA VAL A 52 -3.71 13.87 -10.93
C VAL A 52 -4.67 12.73 -11.25
N ALA A 53 -5.89 13.02 -11.72
CA ALA A 53 -6.83 11.97 -12.13
C ALA A 53 -6.27 11.12 -13.29
N ALA A 54 -5.62 11.74 -14.27
CA ALA A 54 -4.96 11.03 -15.36
C ALA A 54 -3.77 10.20 -14.88
N GLU A 55 -2.97 10.72 -13.94
CA GLU A 55 -1.85 10.02 -13.32
C GLU A 55 -2.31 8.76 -12.59
N ILE A 56 -3.29 8.88 -11.68
CA ILE A 56 -3.82 7.76 -10.89
C ILE A 56 -4.42 6.70 -11.83
N SER A 57 -5.12 7.12 -12.88
CA SER A 57 -5.64 6.21 -13.92
C SER A 57 -4.54 5.47 -14.69
N GLN A 58 -3.36 6.09 -14.88
CA GLN A 58 -2.23 5.43 -15.52
C GLN A 58 -1.55 4.43 -14.58
N MET A 59 -1.42 4.76 -13.29
CA MET A 59 -0.86 3.84 -12.29
C MET A 59 -1.67 2.54 -12.21
N ALA A 60 -3.00 2.64 -12.30
CA ALA A 60 -3.90 1.47 -12.35
C ALA A 60 -3.56 0.52 -13.52
N LYS A 61 -3.33 1.08 -14.71
CA LYS A 61 -3.04 0.30 -15.92
C LYS A 61 -1.67 -0.35 -15.90
N ALA A 62 -0.71 0.24 -15.19
CA ALA A 62 0.67 -0.23 -15.14
C ALA A 62 0.87 -1.37 -14.13
N THR A 63 0.00 -1.46 -13.12
CA THR A 63 0.14 -2.39 -12.01
C THR A 63 -1.15 -3.20 -11.85
N PRO A 64 -1.30 -4.31 -12.61
CA PRO A 64 -2.40 -5.25 -12.41
C PRO A 64 -2.11 -6.04 -11.12
N VAL A 65 -2.38 -5.40 -9.99
CA VAL A 65 -2.38 -6.00 -8.66
C VAL A 65 -3.80 -5.90 -8.12
N ASP A 66 -4.27 -6.96 -7.50
CA ASP A 66 -5.58 -7.05 -6.89
C ASP A 66 -5.86 -5.91 -5.91
N ASN A 67 -7.09 -5.36 -5.96
CA ASN A 67 -7.57 -4.15 -5.28
C ASN A 67 -6.97 -2.79 -5.71
N SER A 68 -6.02 -2.74 -6.65
CA SER A 68 -5.52 -1.47 -7.21
C SER A 68 -6.62 -0.64 -7.85
N GLU A 69 -7.55 -1.29 -8.56
CA GLU A 69 -8.68 -0.63 -9.22
C GLU A 69 -9.62 0.05 -8.23
N LYS A 70 -9.92 -0.58 -7.09
CA LYS A 70 -10.82 0.01 -6.06
C LYS A 70 -10.19 1.21 -5.37
N ILE A 71 -8.89 1.11 -5.11
CA ILE A 71 -8.11 2.24 -4.57
C ILE A 71 -8.20 3.38 -5.58
N VAL A 72 -7.86 3.13 -6.84
CA VAL A 72 -7.90 4.12 -7.91
C VAL A 72 -9.30 4.71 -8.09
N GLU A 73 -10.33 3.89 -8.13
CA GLU A 73 -11.73 4.32 -8.26
C GLU A 73 -12.14 5.22 -7.09
N THR A 74 -11.77 4.83 -5.86
CA THR A 74 -12.04 5.65 -4.67
C THR A 74 -11.36 7.00 -4.79
N HIS A 75 -10.10 7.05 -5.23
CA HIS A 75 -9.38 8.30 -5.43
C HIS A 75 -10.00 9.15 -6.53
N LEU A 76 -10.43 8.55 -7.64
CA LEU A 76 -11.11 9.26 -8.72
C LEU A 76 -12.46 9.83 -8.27
N LEU A 77 -13.27 9.05 -7.53
CA LEU A 77 -14.54 9.52 -6.98
C LEU A 77 -14.35 10.70 -6.02
N MET A 78 -13.29 10.67 -5.21
CA MET A 78 -12.95 11.78 -4.31
C MET A 78 -12.46 13.03 -5.07
N LEU A 79 -11.69 12.85 -6.15
CA LEU A 79 -11.23 13.95 -7.01
C LEU A 79 -12.38 14.57 -7.83
N GLU A 80 -13.35 13.77 -8.23
CA GLU A 80 -14.54 14.19 -8.99
C GLU A 80 -15.67 14.72 -8.09
N ASP A 81 -15.50 14.69 -6.77
CA ASP A 81 -16.50 15.18 -5.83
C ASP A 81 -16.78 16.69 -6.05
N PRO A 82 -18.01 17.05 -6.47
CA PRO A 82 -18.37 18.45 -6.69
C PRO A 82 -18.36 19.28 -5.41
N GLU A 83 -18.56 18.66 -4.24
CA GLU A 83 -18.54 19.36 -2.95
C GLU A 83 -17.11 19.77 -2.59
N PHE A 84 -16.15 18.85 -2.71
CA PHE A 84 -14.72 19.13 -2.56
C PHE A 84 -14.27 20.23 -3.54
N THR A 85 -14.56 20.06 -4.83
CA THR A 85 -14.15 21.01 -5.88
C THR A 85 -14.68 22.42 -5.59
N LYS A 86 -15.97 22.54 -5.27
CA LYS A 86 -16.59 23.84 -4.92
C LYS A 86 -16.02 24.42 -3.63
N ALA A 87 -15.72 23.59 -2.63
CA ALA A 87 -15.16 24.07 -1.37
C ALA A 87 -13.78 24.73 -1.59
N VAL A 88 -12.93 24.12 -2.42
CA VAL A 88 -11.62 24.70 -2.78
C VAL A 88 -11.78 25.98 -3.61
N GLU A 89 -12.63 25.98 -4.65
CA GLU A 89 -12.90 27.17 -5.47
C GLU A 89 -13.46 28.34 -4.65
N ASN A 90 -14.39 28.05 -3.73
CA ASN A 90 -14.94 29.05 -2.83
C ASN A 90 -13.87 29.62 -1.91
N LEU A 91 -12.95 28.80 -1.41
CA LEU A 91 -11.87 29.26 -0.54
C LEU A 91 -10.89 30.18 -1.29
N ILE A 92 -10.51 29.82 -2.53
CA ILE A 92 -9.67 30.65 -3.40
C ILE A 92 -10.34 32.01 -3.68
N THR A 93 -11.62 31.99 -4.05
CA THR A 93 -12.36 33.20 -4.46
C THR A 93 -12.71 34.13 -3.29
N THR A 94 -13.14 33.58 -2.16
CA THR A 94 -13.62 34.37 -1.01
C THR A 94 -12.47 34.83 -0.10
N GLU A 95 -11.53 33.94 0.20
CA GLU A 95 -10.39 34.27 1.08
C GLU A 95 -9.17 34.80 0.32
N LYS A 96 -9.19 34.74 -1.03
CA LYS A 96 -8.11 35.24 -1.91
C LYS A 96 -6.77 34.60 -1.55
N VAL A 97 -6.73 33.27 -1.59
CA VAL A 97 -5.56 32.45 -1.28
C VAL A 97 -5.15 31.63 -2.51
N CYS A 98 -3.87 31.26 -2.61
CA CYS A 98 -3.40 30.39 -3.69
C CYS A 98 -3.98 28.97 -3.59
N ALA A 99 -3.96 28.25 -4.72
CA ALA A 99 -4.56 26.93 -4.84
C ALA A 99 -3.98 25.89 -3.86
N GLU A 100 -2.66 25.91 -3.62
CA GLU A 100 -1.99 24.97 -2.72
C GLU A 100 -2.52 25.10 -1.29
N TRP A 101 -2.64 26.35 -0.81
CA TRP A 101 -3.13 26.62 0.54
C TRP A 101 -4.62 26.26 0.68
N ALA A 102 -5.41 26.51 -0.37
CA ALA A 102 -6.82 26.14 -0.35
C ALA A 102 -7.03 24.63 -0.27
N VAL A 103 -6.31 23.86 -1.11
CA VAL A 103 -6.35 22.39 -1.11
C VAL A 103 -5.90 21.83 0.24
N GLU A 104 -4.79 22.33 0.79
CA GLU A 104 -4.28 21.91 2.09
C GLU A 104 -5.33 22.09 3.18
N ARG A 105 -5.97 23.27 3.26
CA ARG A 105 -6.97 23.55 4.31
C ARG A 105 -8.19 22.65 4.22
N ILE A 106 -8.74 22.48 3.02
CA ILE A 106 -9.94 21.65 2.84
C ILE A 106 -9.62 20.19 3.15
N LEU A 107 -8.56 19.63 2.59
CA LEU A 107 -8.21 18.22 2.83
C LEU A 107 -7.80 17.95 4.27
N ASN A 108 -7.03 18.84 4.91
CA ASN A 108 -6.70 18.68 6.33
C ASN A 108 -7.96 18.68 7.20
N SER A 109 -8.93 19.56 6.93
CA SER A 109 -10.20 19.59 7.66
C SER A 109 -10.99 18.29 7.51
N ILE A 110 -11.04 17.72 6.30
CA ILE A 110 -11.74 16.46 6.04
C ILE A 110 -11.01 15.31 6.75
N ILE A 111 -9.68 15.23 6.62
CA ILE A 111 -8.84 14.22 7.27
C ILE A 111 -9.04 14.24 8.79
N GLU A 112 -8.94 15.43 9.42
CA GLU A 112 -9.13 15.57 10.87
C GLU A 112 -10.51 15.10 11.32
N THR A 113 -11.56 15.42 10.54
CA THR A 113 -12.94 15.02 10.84
C THR A 113 -13.10 13.49 10.78
N VAL A 114 -12.50 12.87 9.76
CA VAL A 114 -12.54 11.42 9.55
C VAL A 114 -11.75 10.68 10.63
N GLU A 115 -10.56 11.18 11.00
CA GLU A 115 -9.70 10.57 12.03
C GLU A 115 -10.31 10.64 13.43
N GLN A 116 -11.03 11.72 13.75
CA GLN A 116 -11.75 11.88 15.02
C GLN A 116 -13.04 11.04 15.08
N GLY A 117 -13.50 10.51 13.94
CA GLY A 117 -14.65 9.64 13.86
C GLY A 117 -14.46 8.31 14.60
N SER A 118 -15.57 7.73 15.07
CA SER A 118 -15.56 6.43 15.75
C SER A 118 -15.51 5.23 14.79
N ASP A 119 -15.81 5.44 13.51
CA ASP A 119 -15.90 4.39 12.50
C ASP A 119 -14.50 3.94 12.03
N PRO A 120 -14.07 2.70 12.30
CA PRO A 120 -12.80 2.18 11.84
C PRO A 120 -12.63 2.21 10.31
N LEU A 121 -13.69 1.96 9.55
CA LEU A 121 -13.63 1.93 8.08
C LEU A 121 -13.40 3.34 7.51
N LEU A 122 -14.04 4.35 8.10
CA LEU A 122 -13.79 5.73 7.70
C LEU A 122 -12.36 6.16 8.04
N ARG A 123 -11.82 5.74 9.19
CA ARG A 123 -10.42 6.03 9.54
C ARG A 123 -9.43 5.42 8.56
N GLU A 124 -9.73 4.26 7.97
CA GLU A 124 -8.90 3.69 6.90
C GLU A 124 -8.87 4.59 5.65
N ARG A 125 -9.92 5.37 5.39
CA ARG A 125 -9.98 6.35 4.28
C ARG A 125 -9.16 7.63 4.51
N SER A 126 -8.67 7.88 5.73
CA SER A 126 -7.80 9.05 5.97
C SER A 126 -6.47 8.94 5.19
N ALA A 127 -6.03 7.70 4.92
CA ALA A 127 -4.87 7.42 4.09
C ALA A 127 -5.13 7.80 2.62
N ASP A 128 -6.32 7.52 2.08
CA ASP A 128 -6.71 7.86 0.70
C ASP A 128 -6.75 9.39 0.51
N LEU A 129 -7.37 10.10 1.46
CA LEU A 129 -7.41 11.57 1.44
C LEU A 129 -6.01 12.18 1.58
N SER A 130 -5.16 11.58 2.41
CA SER A 130 -3.76 12.00 2.54
C SER A 130 -2.95 11.78 1.27
N ASP A 131 -3.26 10.71 0.53
CA ASP A 131 -2.67 10.39 -0.77
C ASP A 131 -3.08 11.44 -1.81
N ILE A 132 -4.38 11.69 -1.96
CA ILE A 132 -4.92 12.73 -2.85
C ILE A 132 -4.31 14.10 -2.54
N ARG A 133 -4.21 14.46 -1.26
CA ARG A 133 -3.57 15.71 -0.82
C ARG A 133 -2.13 15.79 -1.31
N LEU A 134 -1.36 14.71 -1.15
CA LEU A 134 0.04 14.67 -1.57
C LEU A 134 0.18 14.87 -3.08
N HIS A 135 -0.64 14.16 -3.87
CA HIS A 135 -0.67 14.26 -5.33
C HIS A 135 -1.01 15.67 -5.81
N LEU A 136 -2.11 16.25 -5.31
CA LEU A 136 -2.55 17.59 -5.70
C LEU A 136 -1.54 18.68 -5.35
N ILE A 137 -0.97 18.64 -4.14
CA ILE A 137 0.01 19.64 -3.72
C ILE A 137 1.29 19.52 -4.56
N LYS A 138 1.76 18.31 -4.86
CA LYS A 138 2.94 18.13 -5.70
C LYS A 138 2.72 18.61 -7.13
N GLU A 139 1.56 18.30 -7.72
CA GLU A 139 1.18 18.77 -9.05
C GLU A 139 1.13 20.30 -9.10
N LEU A 140 0.46 20.94 -8.13
CA LEU A 140 0.39 22.40 -8.06
C LEU A 140 1.77 23.06 -7.87
N MET A 141 2.68 22.40 -7.15
CA MET A 141 4.06 22.85 -6.95
C MET A 141 5.00 22.48 -8.11
N GLY A 142 4.53 21.75 -9.13
CA GLY A 142 5.36 21.26 -10.24
C GLY A 142 6.47 20.29 -9.81
N ARG A 143 6.22 19.49 -8.77
CA ARG A 143 7.16 18.50 -8.24
C ARG A 143 6.77 17.10 -8.71
N SER A 144 7.77 16.31 -9.12
CA SER A 144 7.55 14.90 -9.45
C SER A 144 7.42 14.03 -8.20
N HIS A 145 6.77 12.88 -8.34
CA HIS A 145 6.72 11.91 -7.25
C HIS A 145 8.08 11.24 -7.05
N SER A 146 8.33 10.83 -5.80
CA SER A 146 9.51 10.05 -5.43
C SER A 146 9.27 8.61 -5.88
N ASP A 147 9.89 8.24 -6.99
CA ASP A 147 9.72 6.95 -7.67
C ASP A 147 10.29 5.78 -6.85
N LEU A 148 9.40 5.03 -6.20
CA LEU A 148 9.72 3.68 -5.72
C LEU A 148 9.97 2.70 -6.88
N SER A 149 9.61 3.09 -8.11
CA SER A 149 9.87 2.34 -9.33
C SER A 149 11.36 2.26 -9.71
N MET A 150 12.20 3.15 -9.17
CA MET A 150 13.65 3.15 -9.44
C MET A 150 14.44 2.09 -8.64
N ILE A 151 13.79 1.35 -7.74
CA ILE A 151 14.45 0.27 -7.00
C ILE A 151 14.86 -0.83 -7.97
N ASN A 152 16.16 -1.06 -8.10
CA ASN A 152 16.76 -2.00 -9.05
C ASN A 152 17.73 -3.02 -8.40
N GLU A 153 17.81 -3.03 -7.07
CA GLU A 153 18.57 -4.02 -6.29
C GLU A 153 17.70 -4.56 -5.15
N GLU A 154 18.02 -5.77 -4.68
CA GLU A 154 17.28 -6.42 -3.60
C GLU A 154 17.41 -5.64 -2.27
N VAL A 155 16.29 -5.14 -1.75
CA VAL A 155 16.24 -4.26 -0.57
C VAL A 155 15.16 -4.63 0.43
N ILE A 156 15.32 -4.13 1.65
CA ILE A 156 14.30 -4.06 2.68
C ILE A 156 13.73 -2.65 2.66
N LEU A 157 12.45 -2.50 2.31
CA LEU A 157 11.78 -1.20 2.29
C LEU A 157 11.45 -0.77 3.71
N VAL A 158 12.00 0.36 4.11
CA VAL A 158 11.78 0.97 5.43
C VAL A 158 11.11 2.32 5.22
N ALA A 159 9.88 2.48 5.69
CA ALA A 159 9.14 3.73 5.52
C ALA A 159 8.35 4.14 6.77
N ASP A 160 7.94 5.40 6.83
CA ASP A 160 7.07 5.89 7.89
C ASP A 160 5.62 5.40 7.66
N ASN A 161 5.15 5.54 6.44
CA ASN A 161 3.93 4.92 5.95
C ASN A 161 4.12 4.57 4.47
N LEU A 162 3.19 3.79 3.90
CA LEU A 162 3.07 3.66 2.45
C LEU A 162 1.64 4.04 2.08
N LEU A 163 1.54 5.03 1.20
CA LEU A 163 0.26 5.44 0.61
C LEU A 163 -0.15 4.43 -0.46
N PRO A 164 -1.46 4.26 -0.70
CA PRO A 164 -1.95 3.32 -1.70
C PRO A 164 -1.28 3.50 -3.08
N SER A 165 -1.16 4.73 -3.58
CA SER A 165 -0.48 5.02 -4.86
C SER A 165 0.98 4.56 -4.91
N GLN A 166 1.69 4.67 -3.78
CA GLN A 166 3.11 4.28 -3.68
C GLN A 166 3.28 2.78 -3.77
N ILE A 167 2.36 2.03 -3.17
CA ILE A 167 2.35 0.57 -3.25
C ILE A 167 2.13 0.12 -4.70
N LEU A 168 1.28 0.82 -5.45
CA LEU A 168 1.06 0.53 -6.87
C LEU A 168 2.30 0.81 -7.73
N SER A 169 3.08 1.84 -7.39
CA SER A 169 4.31 2.18 -8.11
C SER A 169 5.52 1.29 -7.80
N LEU A 170 5.36 0.35 -6.87
CA LEU A 170 6.46 -0.37 -6.23
C LEU A 170 6.94 -1.54 -7.09
N ASN A 171 8.25 -1.61 -7.34
CA ASN A 171 8.84 -2.77 -8.02
C ASN A 171 9.03 -3.93 -7.03
N HIS A 172 7.97 -4.71 -6.83
CA HIS A 172 7.90 -5.79 -5.86
C HIS A 172 8.97 -6.89 -6.01
N GLN A 173 9.51 -7.10 -7.22
CA GLN A 173 10.52 -8.12 -7.49
C GLN A 173 11.79 -7.92 -6.66
N PHE A 174 12.12 -6.67 -6.34
CA PHE A 174 13.33 -6.32 -5.61
C PHE A 174 13.11 -6.16 -4.11
N ILE A 175 11.87 -6.27 -3.61
CA ILE A 175 11.58 -6.05 -2.19
C ILE A 175 11.57 -7.38 -1.46
N LYS A 176 12.55 -7.55 -0.56
CA LYS A 176 12.68 -8.75 0.28
C LYS A 176 11.85 -8.70 1.55
N ALA A 177 11.51 -7.51 2.04
CA ALA A 177 10.58 -7.29 3.13
C ALA A 177 10.21 -5.80 3.28
N ILE A 178 9.12 -5.54 4.01
CA ILE A 178 8.62 -4.20 4.32
C ILE A 178 8.61 -3.97 5.83
N ALA A 179 9.07 -2.80 6.27
CA ALA A 179 9.04 -2.38 7.66
C ALA A 179 8.53 -0.95 7.81
N LEU A 180 7.39 -0.76 8.49
CA LEU A 180 6.70 0.54 8.60
C LEU A 180 6.61 1.09 10.03
N ASN A 181 6.72 2.42 10.19
CA ASN A 181 6.40 3.08 11.47
C ASN A 181 4.92 2.90 11.83
N GLY A 182 4.02 3.22 10.89
CA GLY A 182 2.58 3.13 11.05
C GLY A 182 1.98 1.86 10.47
N GLY A 183 0.65 1.82 10.38
CA GLY A 183 -0.11 0.71 9.81
C GLY A 183 -0.65 -0.29 10.83
N GLY A 184 -1.59 -1.11 10.39
CA GLY A 184 -2.23 -2.16 11.19
C GLY A 184 -2.32 -3.47 10.40
N LYS A 185 -2.71 -4.55 11.08
CA LYS A 185 -2.80 -5.89 10.47
C LYS A 185 -3.82 -5.95 9.31
N THR A 186 -4.83 -5.09 9.32
CA THR A 186 -5.87 -4.98 8.28
C THR A 186 -5.62 -3.86 7.28
N SER A 187 -4.51 -3.13 7.40
CA SER A 187 -4.23 -2.01 6.49
C SER A 187 -4.02 -2.50 5.05
N HIS A 188 -4.30 -1.64 4.07
CA HIS A 188 -4.04 -1.89 2.64
C HIS A 188 -2.63 -2.43 2.38
N VAL A 189 -1.63 -1.90 3.09
CA VAL A 189 -0.24 -2.40 3.01
C VAL A 189 -0.12 -3.85 3.49
N ALA A 190 -0.76 -4.19 4.60
CA ALA A 190 -0.68 -5.53 5.18
C ALA A 190 -1.37 -6.57 4.29
N ILE A 191 -2.55 -6.24 3.75
CA ILE A 191 -3.29 -7.10 2.82
C ILE A 191 -2.47 -7.33 1.55
N LEU A 192 -1.94 -6.26 0.96
CA LEU A 192 -1.18 -6.36 -0.28
C LEU A 192 0.17 -7.08 -0.07
N ALA A 193 0.85 -6.85 1.06
CA ALA A 193 2.07 -7.60 1.39
C ALA A 193 1.81 -9.11 1.52
N GLN A 194 0.63 -9.52 2.01
CA GLN A 194 0.24 -10.94 2.02
C GLN A 194 -0.02 -11.47 0.62
N ALA A 195 -0.78 -10.74 -0.21
CA ALA A 195 -1.06 -11.12 -1.59
C ALA A 195 0.22 -11.26 -2.43
N LEU A 196 1.19 -10.35 -2.23
CA LEU A 196 2.50 -10.40 -2.87
C LEU A 196 3.52 -11.33 -2.19
N GLN A 197 3.14 -12.00 -1.09
CA GLN A 197 4.01 -12.85 -0.27
C GLN A 197 5.32 -12.16 0.17
N ILE A 198 5.26 -10.85 0.41
CA ILE A 198 6.39 -10.07 0.91
C ILE A 198 6.31 -10.04 2.44
N PRO A 199 7.34 -10.50 3.17
CA PRO A 199 7.38 -10.41 4.63
C PRO A 199 7.21 -8.97 5.10
N ALA A 200 6.31 -8.72 6.04
CA ALA A 200 6.00 -7.36 6.46
C ALA A 200 5.77 -7.22 7.97
N VAL A 201 6.36 -6.17 8.55
CA VAL A 201 6.15 -5.76 9.93
C VAL A 201 5.75 -4.29 9.96
N VAL A 202 4.60 -3.99 10.56
CA VAL A 202 4.02 -2.64 10.65
C VAL A 202 3.99 -2.16 12.10
N ALA A 203 3.56 -0.93 12.34
CA ALA A 203 3.43 -0.35 13.69
C ALA A 203 4.72 -0.34 14.52
N LEU A 204 5.89 -0.16 13.89
CA LEU A 204 7.19 -0.10 14.56
C LEU A 204 7.45 1.24 15.28
N GLY A 205 6.57 2.23 15.06
CA GLY A 205 6.59 3.55 15.68
C GLY A 205 7.66 4.48 15.10
N ASN A 206 8.93 4.12 15.19
CA ASN A 206 10.04 4.98 14.77
C ASN A 206 11.23 4.24 14.15
N ILE A 207 10.97 3.25 13.31
CA ILE A 207 12.02 2.56 12.56
C ILE A 207 12.77 3.51 11.61
N THR A 208 12.09 4.46 10.98
CA THR A 208 12.73 5.43 10.06
C THR A 208 13.78 6.32 10.74
N GLU A 209 13.63 6.60 12.04
CA GLU A 209 14.62 7.37 12.82
C GLU A 209 15.84 6.53 13.21
N LYS A 210 15.70 5.20 13.20
CA LYS A 210 16.69 4.25 13.73
C LYS A 210 17.52 3.61 12.63
N VAL A 211 16.97 3.54 11.42
CA VAL A 211 17.60 3.00 10.22
C VAL A 211 18.27 4.12 9.44
N ARG A 212 19.44 3.82 8.87
CA ARG A 212 20.12 4.65 7.88
C ARG A 212 20.06 3.94 6.53
N PRO A 213 20.08 4.67 5.40
CA PRO A 213 20.18 4.06 4.08
C PRO A 213 21.33 3.07 4.03
N HIS A 214 21.10 1.90 3.42
CA HIS A 214 22.06 0.80 3.25
C HIS A 214 22.46 0.05 4.53
N ASP A 215 21.82 0.33 5.68
CA ASP A 215 21.99 -0.53 6.86
C ASP A 215 21.55 -1.96 6.55
N LYS A 216 22.24 -2.95 7.14
CA LYS A 216 21.75 -4.34 7.12
C LYS A 216 20.54 -4.46 8.04
N VAL A 217 19.43 -4.94 7.47
CA VAL A 217 18.16 -5.14 8.17
C VAL A 217 17.67 -6.57 7.93
N ILE A 218 17.14 -7.16 8.99
CA ILE A 218 16.39 -8.42 8.92
C ILE A 218 15.00 -8.15 9.44
N VAL A 219 13.99 -8.54 8.67
CA VAL A 219 12.57 -8.46 9.02
C VAL A 219 12.06 -9.88 9.19
N ASP A 220 11.56 -10.20 10.37
CA ASP A 220 10.87 -11.44 10.69
C ASP A 220 9.37 -11.14 10.79
N GLY A 221 8.68 -11.35 9.66
CA GLY A 221 7.24 -11.16 9.51
C GLY A 221 6.41 -12.18 10.27
N ASN A 222 7.00 -13.30 10.71
CA ASN A 222 6.33 -14.31 11.53
C ASN A 222 6.17 -13.84 12.98
N LEU A 223 7.23 -13.24 13.53
CA LEU A 223 7.27 -12.80 14.93
C LEU A 223 6.97 -11.30 15.10
N GLY A 224 6.95 -10.52 14.01
CA GLY A 224 6.81 -9.07 14.09
C GLY A 224 8.09 -8.39 14.58
N GLU A 225 9.27 -8.97 14.29
CA GLU A 225 10.56 -8.47 14.76
C GLU A 225 11.37 -7.85 13.62
N VAL A 226 11.99 -6.70 13.86
CA VAL A 226 12.93 -6.09 12.91
C VAL A 226 14.26 -5.81 13.59
N ALA A 227 15.34 -6.37 13.06
CA ALA A 227 16.70 -6.15 13.56
C ALA A 227 17.48 -5.22 12.63
N VAL A 228 17.89 -4.06 13.17
CA VAL A 228 18.68 -3.05 12.47
C VAL A 228 20.12 -3.12 12.93
N ARG A 229 21.08 -3.28 11.99
CA ARG A 229 22.50 -3.48 12.28
C ARG A 229 22.72 -4.54 13.38
N PRO A 230 22.25 -5.78 13.20
CA PRO A 230 22.38 -6.81 14.21
C PRO A 230 23.85 -7.09 14.53
N ASN A 231 24.16 -7.35 15.80
CA ASN A 231 25.47 -7.89 16.18
C ASN A 231 25.58 -9.36 15.72
N LEU A 232 26.79 -9.93 15.73
CA LEU A 232 27.02 -11.30 15.24
C LEU A 232 26.12 -12.35 15.92
N GLY A 233 25.86 -12.21 17.23
CA GLY A 233 25.00 -13.15 17.96
C GLY A 233 23.53 -13.12 17.52
N SER A 234 22.94 -11.93 17.35
CA SER A 234 21.57 -11.79 16.84
C SER A 234 21.47 -12.12 15.36
N LEU A 235 22.48 -11.73 14.59
CA LEU A 235 22.56 -12.06 13.17
C LEU A 235 22.51 -13.58 12.99
N ASN A 236 23.36 -14.33 13.71
CA ASN A 236 23.37 -15.79 13.62
C ASN A 236 22.03 -16.40 14.02
N LYS A 237 21.41 -15.95 15.12
CA LYS A 237 20.09 -16.46 15.53
C LYS A 237 19.00 -16.20 14.49
N MET A 238 18.99 -15.03 13.87
CA MET A 238 18.00 -14.70 12.84
C MET A 238 18.31 -15.39 11.51
N LEU A 239 19.59 -15.58 11.17
CA LEU A 239 20.01 -16.39 10.02
C LEU A 239 19.61 -17.85 10.20
N GLU A 240 19.83 -18.45 11.38
CA GLU A 240 19.37 -19.81 11.69
C GLU A 240 17.84 -19.94 11.60
N ARG A 241 17.09 -18.88 11.95
CA ARG A 241 15.63 -18.87 11.76
C ARG A 241 15.26 -18.75 10.28
N HIS A 242 15.93 -17.89 9.54
CA HIS A 242 15.76 -17.74 8.10
C HIS A 242 16.08 -19.04 7.35
N GLU A 243 17.18 -19.71 7.67
CA GLU A 243 17.54 -21.01 7.09
C GLU A 243 16.52 -22.09 7.41
N ARG A 244 16.06 -22.17 8.67
CA ARG A 244 14.98 -23.09 9.06
C ARG A 244 13.67 -22.80 8.35
N TRP A 245 13.34 -21.53 8.17
CA TRP A 245 12.17 -21.10 7.41
C TRP A 245 12.29 -21.55 5.95
N MET A 246 13.40 -21.25 5.29
CA MET A 246 13.67 -21.65 3.90
C MET A 246 13.63 -23.17 3.71
N GLU A 247 14.21 -23.93 4.64
CA GLU A 247 14.18 -25.39 4.61
C GLU A 247 12.76 -25.92 4.80
N HIS A 248 11.98 -25.31 5.70
CA HIS A 248 10.57 -25.67 5.89
C HIS A 248 9.73 -25.37 4.64
N GLU A 249 9.89 -24.20 4.04
CA GLU A 249 9.21 -23.82 2.78
C GLU A 249 9.57 -24.79 1.65
N LYS A 250 10.83 -25.21 1.55
CA LYS A 250 11.26 -26.22 0.58
C LYS A 250 10.60 -27.58 0.84
N GLN A 251 10.53 -28.02 2.10
CA GLN A 251 9.83 -29.25 2.46
C GLN A 251 8.34 -29.18 2.13
N LEU A 252 7.71 -28.01 2.30
CA LEU A 252 6.32 -27.78 1.87
C LEU A 252 6.18 -27.89 0.35
N GLN A 253 7.13 -27.37 -0.43
CA GLN A 253 7.15 -27.52 -1.88
C GLN A 253 7.30 -28.98 -2.33
N GLU A 254 8.06 -29.80 -1.60
CA GLU A 254 8.24 -31.23 -1.91
C GLU A 254 6.96 -32.06 -1.69
N ILE A 255 5.99 -31.56 -0.89
CA ILE A 255 4.74 -32.26 -0.61
C ILE A 255 3.54 -31.74 -1.41
N VAL A 256 3.74 -30.73 -2.27
CA VAL A 256 2.68 -30.13 -3.12
C VAL A 256 1.95 -31.18 -3.96
N ASP A 257 2.67 -32.16 -4.48
CA ASP A 257 2.10 -33.21 -5.36
C ASP A 257 1.64 -34.46 -4.59
N LEU A 258 1.73 -34.48 -3.25
CA LEU A 258 1.34 -35.64 -2.45
C LEU A 258 -0.17 -35.69 -2.22
N ASP A 259 -0.70 -36.91 -2.17
CA ASP A 259 -2.07 -37.16 -1.74
C ASP A 259 -2.30 -36.72 -0.28
N THR A 260 -3.39 -35.99 -0.07
CA THR A 260 -3.86 -35.43 1.20
C THR A 260 -4.54 -36.51 2.07
N VAL A 261 -3.74 -37.44 2.59
CA VAL A 261 -4.22 -38.61 3.34
C VAL A 261 -3.61 -38.64 4.74
N THR A 262 -4.46 -38.83 5.76
CA THR A 262 -4.01 -38.98 7.16
C THR A 262 -3.26 -40.31 7.38
N PRO A 263 -2.47 -40.46 8.46
CA PRO A 263 -1.72 -41.69 8.73
C PRO A 263 -2.59 -42.96 8.86
N ASP A 264 -3.87 -42.82 9.16
CA ASP A 264 -4.88 -43.87 9.25
C ASP A 264 -5.70 -44.07 7.95
N GLY A 265 -5.35 -43.37 6.87
CA GLY A 265 -5.85 -43.60 5.51
C GLY A 265 -7.08 -42.76 5.11
N PHE A 266 -7.45 -41.74 5.88
CA PHE A 266 -8.57 -40.86 5.55
C PHE A 266 -8.14 -39.75 4.59
N LYS A 267 -8.80 -39.64 3.43
CA LYS A 267 -8.51 -38.59 2.44
C LYS A 267 -9.30 -37.31 2.76
N VAL A 268 -8.62 -36.17 2.75
CA VAL A 268 -9.20 -34.84 3.00
C VAL A 268 -8.89 -33.95 1.81
N ALA A 269 -9.91 -33.38 1.16
CA ALA A 269 -9.67 -32.44 0.08
C ALA A 269 -9.15 -31.09 0.62
N LEU A 270 -7.92 -30.71 0.24
CA LEU A 270 -7.40 -29.37 0.51
C LEU A 270 -7.71 -28.46 -0.68
N LYS A 271 -8.61 -27.50 -0.47
CA LYS A 271 -9.03 -26.56 -1.50
C LYS A 271 -8.64 -25.13 -1.13
N ALA A 272 -8.35 -24.31 -2.13
CA ALA A 272 -8.06 -22.90 -1.93
C ALA A 272 -9.35 -22.09 -1.79
N ASN A 273 -9.27 -21.03 -0.99
CA ASN A 273 -10.21 -19.95 -1.06
C ASN A 273 -9.58 -18.90 -1.98
N ILE A 274 -10.29 -18.54 -3.03
CA ILE A 274 -9.88 -17.46 -3.93
C ILE A 274 -10.92 -16.35 -3.90
N GLU A 275 -10.43 -15.15 -4.07
CA GLU A 275 -11.20 -13.92 -4.24
C GLU A 275 -11.15 -13.47 -5.70
N LEU A 276 -10.08 -13.81 -6.43
CA LEU A 276 -9.76 -13.33 -7.78
C LEU A 276 -9.23 -14.45 -8.68
N ILE A 277 -9.36 -14.31 -10.00
CA ILE A 277 -8.99 -15.34 -10.98
C ILE A 277 -7.47 -15.40 -11.15
N GLU A 278 -6.81 -14.26 -10.96
CA GLU A 278 -5.38 -14.04 -11.02
C GLU A 278 -4.62 -14.82 -9.92
N GLU A 279 -5.32 -15.29 -8.89
CA GLU A 279 -4.78 -16.17 -7.85
C GLU A 279 -4.64 -17.63 -8.31
N VAL A 280 -5.34 -18.02 -9.39
CA VAL A 280 -5.36 -19.41 -9.90
C VAL A 280 -3.95 -19.96 -10.18
N PRO A 281 -3.02 -19.25 -10.84
CA PRO A 281 -1.65 -19.72 -11.00
C PRO A 281 -0.96 -20.07 -9.68
N GLN A 282 -1.16 -19.27 -8.61
CA GLN A 282 -0.59 -19.53 -7.29
C GLN A 282 -1.26 -20.70 -6.58
N VAL A 283 -2.58 -20.82 -6.72
CA VAL A 283 -3.35 -21.97 -6.21
C VAL A 283 -2.87 -23.27 -6.84
N LEU A 284 -2.60 -23.26 -8.15
CA LEU A 284 -2.05 -24.39 -8.87
C LEU A 284 -0.63 -24.74 -8.39
N LEU A 285 0.23 -23.72 -8.21
CA LEU A 285 1.58 -23.90 -7.67
C LEU A 285 1.58 -24.46 -6.23
N SER A 286 0.51 -24.19 -5.48
CA SER A 286 0.36 -24.63 -4.08
C SER A 286 -0.25 -26.04 -3.95
N GLY A 287 -0.60 -26.71 -5.05
CA GLY A 287 -1.11 -28.09 -5.03
C GLY A 287 -2.54 -28.23 -4.53
N ALA A 288 -3.34 -27.17 -4.57
CA ALA A 288 -4.72 -27.24 -4.13
C ALA A 288 -5.53 -28.19 -5.03
N GLU A 289 -6.37 -29.04 -4.43
CA GLU A 289 -7.27 -29.98 -5.12
C GLU A 289 -8.52 -29.28 -5.73
N GLY A 290 -8.43 -27.96 -5.90
CA GLY A 290 -9.47 -27.11 -6.46
C GLY A 290 -9.79 -25.90 -5.58
N VAL A 291 -10.84 -25.19 -5.97
CA VAL A 291 -11.37 -24.03 -5.25
C VAL A 291 -12.53 -24.50 -4.36
N GLY A 292 -12.44 -24.19 -3.07
CA GLY A 292 -13.45 -24.52 -2.06
C GLY A 292 -14.43 -23.36 -1.82
N LEU A 293 -13.93 -22.14 -2.02
CA LEU A 293 -14.69 -20.91 -1.94
C LEU A 293 -14.15 -19.96 -2.99
N PHE A 294 -15.01 -19.51 -3.90
CA PHE A 294 -14.76 -18.33 -4.72
C PHE A 294 -15.62 -17.20 -4.19
N ARG A 295 -14.98 -16.13 -3.70
CA ARG A 295 -15.66 -14.94 -3.20
C ARG A 295 -16.01 -14.02 -4.37
N SER A 296 -17.19 -14.23 -4.93
CA SER A 296 -17.68 -13.47 -6.09
C SER A 296 -18.00 -12.01 -5.76
N GLU A 297 -17.98 -11.60 -4.50
CA GLU A 297 -18.22 -10.20 -4.09
C GLU A 297 -17.28 -9.23 -4.81
N PHE A 298 -16.06 -9.67 -5.12
CA PHE A 298 -15.08 -8.86 -5.85
C PHE A 298 -15.51 -8.57 -7.29
N LEU A 299 -16.24 -9.48 -7.94
CA LEU A 299 -16.78 -9.28 -9.29
C LEU A 299 -17.77 -8.12 -9.36
N PHE A 300 -18.52 -7.89 -8.26
CA PHE A 300 -19.56 -6.86 -8.19
C PHE A 300 -19.08 -5.53 -7.61
N LEU A 301 -17.85 -5.46 -7.10
CA LEU A 301 -17.28 -4.26 -6.49
C LEU A 301 -16.65 -3.32 -7.55
N LYS A 302 -17.38 -3.08 -8.64
CA LYS A 302 -17.07 -2.09 -9.71
C LYS A 302 -18.33 -1.28 -10.08
N PRO A 303 -18.22 -0.05 -10.64
CA PRO A 303 -19.37 0.75 -11.04
C PRO A 303 -20.24 0.03 -12.07
N GLY A 304 -21.52 -0.18 -11.74
CA GLY A 304 -22.46 -0.93 -12.58
C GLY A 304 -22.55 -2.42 -12.24
N GLY A 305 -21.68 -2.94 -11.36
CA GLY A 305 -21.59 -4.37 -11.04
C GLY A 305 -21.01 -5.18 -12.20
N ALA A 306 -20.84 -6.50 -12.02
CA ALA A 306 -20.61 -7.39 -13.14
C ALA A 306 -21.92 -7.69 -13.84
N ASP A 307 -21.96 -7.54 -15.16
CA ASP A 307 -23.10 -8.01 -15.95
C ASP A 307 -23.11 -9.55 -16.06
N GLU A 308 -24.13 -10.12 -16.69
CA GLU A 308 -24.28 -11.58 -16.81
C GLU A 308 -23.13 -12.20 -17.63
N GLU A 309 -22.65 -11.49 -18.65
CA GLU A 309 -21.59 -11.99 -19.53
C GLU A 309 -20.25 -12.01 -18.80
N GLU A 310 -19.94 -10.95 -18.05
CA GLU A 310 -18.74 -10.86 -17.22
C GLU A 310 -18.74 -11.88 -16.08
N GLN A 311 -19.91 -12.21 -15.51
CA GLN A 311 -20.05 -13.30 -14.54
C GLN A 311 -19.85 -14.69 -15.15
N PHE A 312 -20.18 -14.85 -16.43
CA PHE A 312 -20.05 -16.12 -17.13
C PHE A 312 -18.61 -16.37 -17.60
N GLU A 313 -17.90 -15.32 -18.02
CA GLU A 313 -16.48 -15.38 -18.43
C GLU A 313 -15.51 -15.55 -17.24
N ALA A 314 -15.91 -15.10 -16.06
CA ALA A 314 -15.14 -15.20 -14.81
C ALA A 314 -15.13 -16.62 -14.21
#